data_AF-A0A661T8S8-F1
#
_entry.id   AF-A0A661T8S8-F1
#
_cell.length_a   1.000
_cell.length_b   1.000
_cell.length_c   1.000
_cell.angle_alpha   90.00
_cell.angle_beta   90.00
_cell.angle_gamma   90.00
#
_symmetry.space_group_name_H-M   'P 1'
#
loop_
_entity.id
_entity.type
_entity.pdbx_description
1 polymer ?
#
loop_
_entity_poly.entity_id
_entity_poly.type
_entity_poly.pdbx_seq_one_letter_code
_entity_poly.pdbx_strand_id
1 'polypeptide(L)'
;MLFSRTFGILCVVVAVYACTSYAETRTGEQEDAAGRVAFEMEWDAYYTSADLIFSLTDKPIPTVEGKTELEVYRDLLKRSFLPRQMLLEASVYPMSCLGGWLKQDEPRLYDDAKIGGFNVIDAITSGFEEPYAFSIFAGNVVQFKRKGEPYRAGNNGYMGFLFNFGNYHIKDNDFIYDKWREIEVKLKGDRIFSDLKLLWSFRLGAKFHHNPEITDSVYVSLRRSRLDYAASASDI
;
A
#
# COMPACT_ATOMS: atom_id res chain seq x y z
N MET A 1 -22.62 -16.24 7.00
CA MET A 1 -23.51 -15.07 7.04
C MET A 1 -23.13 -14.03 8.09
N LEU A 2 -22.72 -14.39 9.32
CA LEU A 2 -22.41 -13.40 10.38
C LEU A 2 -21.18 -12.52 10.08
N PHE A 3 -20.19 -13.05 9.36
CA PHE A 3 -18.98 -12.33 8.96
C PHE A 3 -19.32 -11.11 8.08
N SER A 4 -20.10 -11.32 7.03
CA SER A 4 -20.40 -10.29 6.03
C SER A 4 -21.16 -9.07 6.58
N ARG A 5 -22.16 -9.27 7.45
CA ARG A 5 -22.97 -8.14 7.95
C ARG A 5 -22.21 -7.19 8.87
N THR A 6 -21.57 -7.73 9.91
CA THR A 6 -20.87 -6.90 10.91
C THR A 6 -19.59 -6.31 10.33
N PHE A 7 -18.85 -7.11 9.55
CA PHE A 7 -17.63 -6.66 8.89
C PHE A 7 -17.93 -5.66 7.76
N GLY A 8 -18.98 -5.90 6.98
CA GLY A 8 -19.45 -4.96 5.95
C GLY A 8 -19.79 -3.60 6.53
N ILE A 9 -20.57 -3.54 7.62
CA ILE A 9 -20.89 -2.27 8.31
C ILE A 9 -19.62 -1.57 8.81
N LEU A 10 -18.66 -2.32 9.39
CA LEU A 10 -17.38 -1.74 9.81
C LEU A 10 -16.64 -1.11 8.61
N CYS A 11 -16.56 -1.82 7.50
CA CYS A 11 -15.94 -1.30 6.28
C CYS A 11 -16.67 -0.08 5.72
N VAL A 12 -18.00 -0.04 5.77
CA VAL A 12 -18.77 1.16 5.38
C VAL A 12 -18.43 2.34 6.29
N VAL A 13 -18.37 2.13 7.61
CA VAL A 13 -18.01 3.18 8.57
C VAL A 13 -16.60 3.70 8.28
N VAL A 14 -15.64 2.80 8.02
CA VAL A 14 -14.27 3.17 7.66
C VAL A 14 -14.23 3.92 6.33
N ALA A 15 -14.94 3.47 5.30
CA ALA A 15 -15.00 4.12 3.99
C ALA A 15 -15.58 5.54 4.10
N VAL A 16 -16.71 5.68 4.80
CA VAL A 16 -17.37 6.98 5.01
C VAL A 16 -16.46 7.89 5.85
N TYR A 17 -15.87 7.37 6.92
CA TYR A 17 -14.93 8.13 7.74
C TYR A 17 -13.75 8.62 6.91
N ALA A 18 -13.09 7.74 6.15
CA ALA A 18 -11.96 8.08 5.27
C ALA A 18 -12.33 9.11 4.18
N CYS A 19 -13.52 9.00 3.59
CA CYS A 19 -14.03 10.00 2.64
C CYS A 19 -14.31 11.36 3.30
N THR A 20 -14.73 11.39 4.57
CA THR A 20 -14.98 12.63 5.32
C THR A 20 -13.73 13.22 5.97
N SER A 21 -12.73 12.40 6.27
CA SER A 21 -11.46 12.78 6.90
C SER A 21 -10.36 13.06 5.88
N TYR A 22 -10.70 13.35 4.62
CA TYR A 22 -9.74 13.67 3.56
C TYR A 22 -8.95 14.98 3.81
N ALA A 23 -9.19 15.63 4.95
CA ALA A 23 -8.37 16.71 5.48
C ALA A 23 -7.73 16.26 6.80
N GLU A 24 -6.41 16.39 6.88
CA GLU A 24 -5.59 16.25 8.08
C GLU A 24 -5.41 14.82 8.59
N THR A 25 -4.28 14.19 8.23
CA THR A 25 -3.17 13.91 9.16
C THR A 25 -2.08 13.14 8.40
N ARG A 26 -1.11 13.86 7.82
CA ARG A 26 0.26 13.35 7.65
C ARG A 26 1.17 14.19 8.53
N THR A 27 0.88 14.21 9.83
CA THR A 27 1.89 14.52 10.84
C THR A 27 2.85 13.34 10.80
N GLY A 28 4.14 13.50 10.58
CA GLY A 28 5.00 14.61 10.90
C GLY A 28 6.32 13.96 11.33
N GLU A 29 7.43 14.60 11.00
CA GLU A 29 8.76 14.40 11.59
C GLU A 29 9.03 13.02 12.20
N GLN A 30 9.81 12.20 11.48
CA GLN A 30 10.67 11.26 12.17
C GLN A 30 11.83 12.07 12.78
N GLU A 31 11.52 12.81 13.84
CA GLU A 31 12.53 13.23 14.81
C GLU A 31 13.15 11.96 15.39
N ASP A 32 14.48 11.99 15.49
CA ASP A 32 15.29 11.03 16.22
C ASP A 32 14.81 10.89 17.67
N ALA A 33 13.87 9.97 17.91
CA ALA A 33 13.45 9.59 19.25
C ALA A 33 13.34 8.07 19.36
N ALA A 34 14.50 7.41 19.52
CA ALA A 34 14.78 6.23 20.36
C ALA A 34 13.75 5.07 20.53
N GLY A 35 12.72 4.95 19.69
CA GLY A 35 11.73 3.89 19.73
C GLY A 35 12.09 2.75 18.78
N ARG A 36 12.27 1.54 19.30
CA ARG A 36 12.41 0.33 18.46
C ARG A 36 11.12 -0.02 17.71
N VAL A 37 10.01 0.60 18.09
CA VAL A 37 8.67 0.36 17.54
C VAL A 37 8.02 1.72 17.27
N ALA A 38 7.45 1.88 16.08
CA ALA A 38 6.57 2.97 15.70
C ALA A 38 5.21 2.42 15.28
N PHE A 39 4.16 3.23 15.45
CA PHE A 39 2.81 2.90 15.01
C PHE A 39 2.36 3.95 13.99
N GLU A 40 1.86 3.49 12.86
CA GLU A 40 1.31 4.33 11.79
C GLU A 40 -0.09 3.83 11.42
N MET A 41 -0.95 4.73 10.96
CA MET A 41 -2.30 4.39 10.54
C MET A 41 -2.64 5.20 9.29
N GLU A 42 -3.06 4.50 8.24
CA GLU A 42 -3.50 5.09 6.97
C GLU A 42 -5.01 4.93 6.83
N TRP A 43 -5.69 6.04 6.53
CA TRP A 43 -7.12 6.05 6.24
C TRP A 43 -7.33 6.45 4.78
N ASP A 44 -7.61 5.48 3.93
CA ASP A 44 -8.06 5.70 2.54
C ASP A 44 -9.28 4.82 2.26
N ALA A 45 -10.19 5.34 1.42
CA ALA A 45 -11.44 4.66 1.06
C ALA A 45 -11.19 3.30 0.40
N TYR A 46 -10.09 3.13 -0.33
CA TYR A 46 -9.70 1.86 -0.95
C TYR A 46 -8.70 1.08 -0.11
N TYR A 47 -7.97 1.73 0.79
CA TYR A 47 -6.90 1.12 1.56
C TYR A 47 -6.77 1.75 2.96
N THR A 48 -7.23 1.04 3.99
CA THR A 48 -7.03 1.48 5.37
C THR A 48 -6.11 0.48 6.08
N SER A 49 -5.03 0.96 6.69
CA SER A 49 -4.05 0.11 7.36
C SER A 49 -3.71 0.59 8.76
N ALA A 50 -3.33 -0.36 9.61
CA ALA A 50 -2.67 -0.12 10.88
C ALA A 50 -1.34 -0.86 10.89
N ASP A 51 -0.26 -0.12 11.13
CA ASP A 51 1.12 -0.54 10.91
C ASP A 51 1.91 -0.49 12.22
N LEU A 52 2.63 -1.56 12.51
CA LEU A 52 3.66 -1.62 13.55
C LEU A 52 5.03 -1.78 12.89
N ILE A 53 5.85 -0.75 13.01
CA ILE A 53 7.16 -0.66 12.36
C ILE A 53 8.24 -0.88 13.41
N PHE A 54 9.04 -1.92 13.21
CA PHE A 54 10.14 -2.32 14.07
C PHE A 54 11.49 -1.95 13.45
N SER A 55 12.30 -1.20 14.19
CA SER A 55 13.72 -1.02 13.87
C SER A 55 14.51 -2.23 14.38
N LEU A 56 14.97 -3.08 13.46
CA LEU A 56 15.73 -4.30 13.78
C LEU A 56 17.19 -4.01 14.14
N THR A 57 17.65 -2.77 13.92
CA THR A 57 19.03 -2.34 14.18
C THR A 57 19.04 -0.96 14.82
N ASP A 58 20.02 -0.69 15.67
CA ASP A 58 20.21 0.64 16.26
C ASP A 58 20.87 1.65 15.28
N LYS A 59 21.10 1.25 14.02
CA LYS A 59 21.69 2.11 12.99
C LYS A 59 20.61 3.04 12.40
N PRO A 60 20.89 4.33 12.19
CA PRO A 60 19.92 5.27 11.60
C PRO A 60 19.64 4.96 10.13
N ILE A 61 18.45 5.33 9.63
CA ILE A 61 18.10 5.16 8.22
C ILE A 61 19.16 5.87 7.36
N PRO A 62 19.81 5.15 6.44
CA PRO A 62 20.89 5.71 5.63
C PRO A 62 20.33 6.78 4.70
N THR A 63 20.98 7.94 4.71
CA THR A 63 20.71 9.02 3.77
C THR A 63 21.47 8.77 2.47
N VAL A 64 20.82 9.02 1.33
CA VAL A 64 21.42 8.93 0.00
C VAL A 64 21.37 10.30 -0.68
N GLU A 65 22.55 10.83 -1.00
CA GLU A 65 22.73 12.11 -1.69
C GLU A 65 23.61 11.92 -2.93
N GLY A 66 23.38 12.73 -3.97
CA GLY A 66 24.25 12.79 -5.15
C GLY A 66 24.30 11.54 -6.04
N LYS A 67 23.59 10.46 -5.70
CA LYS A 67 23.57 9.22 -6.49
C LYS A 67 22.64 9.28 -7.69
N THR A 68 23.07 8.63 -8.76
CA THR A 68 22.24 8.31 -9.92
C THR A 68 21.17 7.27 -9.53
N GLU A 69 20.10 7.20 -10.33
CA GLU A 69 19.01 6.22 -10.16
C GLU A 69 19.54 4.77 -10.16
N LEU A 70 20.46 4.45 -11.09
CA LEU A 70 21.05 3.12 -11.19
C LEU A 70 21.88 2.73 -9.97
N GLU A 71 22.64 3.68 -9.40
CA GLU A 71 23.41 3.45 -8.17
C GLU A 71 22.50 3.19 -6.98
N VAL A 72 21.39 3.93 -6.88
CA VAL A 72 20.36 3.70 -5.85
C VAL A 72 19.80 2.28 -5.96
N TYR A 73 19.45 1.84 -7.16
CA TYR A 73 18.92 0.50 -7.39
C TYR A 73 19.91 -0.58 -6.97
N ARG A 74 21.15 -0.44 -7.43
CA ARG A 74 22.23 -1.38 -7.10
C ARG A 74 22.49 -1.45 -5.60
N ASP A 75 22.48 -0.33 -4.91
CA ASP A 75 22.73 -0.27 -3.47
C ASP A 75 21.58 -0.88 -2.67
N LEU A 76 20.33 -0.59 -3.04
CA LEU A 76 19.16 -1.18 -2.42
C LEU A 76 19.14 -2.70 -2.59
N LEU A 77 19.42 -3.19 -3.80
CA LEU A 77 19.53 -4.63 -4.08
C LEU A 77 20.62 -5.30 -3.24
N LYS A 78 21.83 -4.70 -3.16
CA LYS A 78 22.94 -5.26 -2.38
C LYS A 78 22.66 -5.30 -0.88
N ARG A 79 21.90 -4.32 -0.36
CA ARG A 79 21.60 -4.22 1.07
C ARG A 79 20.41 -5.10 1.49
N SER A 80 19.62 -5.58 0.53
CA SER A 80 18.37 -6.32 0.76
C SER A 80 18.49 -7.57 1.65
N PHE A 81 19.65 -8.24 1.70
CA PHE A 81 19.83 -9.51 2.40
C PHE A 81 19.83 -9.43 3.93
N LEU A 82 20.03 -8.25 4.50
CA LEU A 82 19.98 -8.04 5.96
C LEU A 82 18.92 -6.97 6.25
N PRO A 83 17.67 -7.37 6.57
CA PRO A 83 16.60 -6.42 6.83
C PRO A 83 16.94 -5.59 8.08
N ARG A 84 16.70 -4.29 7.98
CA ARG A 84 16.89 -3.33 9.08
C ARG A 84 15.58 -2.85 9.67
N GLN A 85 14.49 -3.06 8.93
CA GLN A 85 13.15 -2.76 9.34
C GLN A 85 12.27 -3.98 9.11
N MET A 86 11.33 -4.16 10.02
CA MET A 86 10.20 -5.07 9.85
C MET A 86 8.92 -4.27 10.06
N LEU A 87 7.89 -4.53 9.28
CA LEU A 87 6.59 -3.91 9.42
C LEU A 87 5.54 -5.02 9.49
N LEU A 88 4.65 -4.92 10.48
CA LEU A 88 3.46 -5.74 10.59
C LEU A 88 2.25 -4.86 10.29
N GLU A 89 1.46 -5.24 9.30
CA GLU A 89 0.30 -4.50 8.84
C GLU A 89 -0.96 -5.33 9.03
N ALA A 90 -2.02 -4.70 9.49
CA ALA A 90 -3.37 -5.16 9.28
C ALA A 90 -4.08 -4.15 8.39
N SER A 91 -4.50 -4.56 7.20
CA SER A 91 -5.18 -3.70 6.23
C SER A 91 -6.57 -4.23 5.89
N VAL A 92 -7.49 -3.29 5.65
CA VAL A 92 -8.86 -3.52 5.18
C VAL A 92 -9.04 -2.71 3.89
N TYR A 93 -9.90 -3.19 3.00
CA TYR A 93 -10.19 -2.56 1.72
C TYR A 93 -11.66 -2.08 1.68
N PRO A 94 -11.94 -0.87 2.21
CA PRO A 94 -13.30 -0.48 2.56
C PRO A 94 -14.25 -0.44 1.36
N MET A 95 -13.82 0.14 0.24
CA MET A 95 -14.63 0.22 -0.98
C MET A 95 -14.92 -1.17 -1.57
N SER A 96 -13.95 -2.08 -1.62
CA SER A 96 -14.17 -3.45 -2.10
C SER A 96 -15.13 -4.22 -1.19
N CYS A 97 -15.04 -3.99 0.13
CA CYS A 97 -16.00 -4.55 1.08
C CYS A 97 -17.41 -3.96 0.94
N LEU A 98 -17.53 -2.66 0.67
CA LEU A 98 -18.81 -1.99 0.45
C LEU A 98 -19.53 -2.58 -0.77
N GLY A 99 -18.81 -2.85 -1.86
CA GLY A 99 -19.39 -3.47 -3.06
C GLY A 99 -20.02 -4.83 -2.76
N GLY A 100 -19.27 -5.70 -2.08
CA GLY A 100 -19.81 -7.00 -1.71
C GLY A 100 -20.92 -6.96 -0.66
N TRP A 101 -20.86 -6.00 0.27
CA TRP A 101 -21.95 -5.78 1.21
C TRP A 101 -23.23 -5.30 0.49
N LEU A 102 -23.12 -4.33 -0.42
CA LEU A 102 -24.27 -3.83 -1.20
C LEU A 102 -24.92 -4.94 -2.03
N LYS A 103 -24.10 -5.76 -2.70
CA LYS A 103 -24.60 -6.90 -3.48
C LYS A 103 -25.35 -7.92 -2.61
N GLN A 104 -24.83 -8.21 -1.43
CA GLN A 104 -25.39 -9.24 -0.56
C GLN A 104 -26.60 -8.78 0.27
N ASP A 105 -26.54 -7.57 0.84
CA ASP A 105 -27.52 -7.08 1.82
C ASP A 105 -28.48 -6.04 1.26
N GLU A 106 -28.11 -5.31 0.19
CA GLU A 106 -28.94 -4.33 -0.49
C GLU A 106 -29.08 -4.63 -2.01
N PRO A 107 -29.50 -5.86 -2.39
CA PRO A 107 -29.48 -6.31 -3.79
C PRO A 107 -30.32 -5.44 -4.73
N ARG A 108 -31.40 -4.83 -4.23
CA ARG A 108 -32.21 -3.90 -5.02
C ARG A 108 -31.40 -2.67 -5.44
N LEU A 109 -30.71 -2.04 -4.49
CA LEU A 109 -29.85 -0.89 -4.77
C LEU A 109 -28.70 -1.28 -5.71
N TYR A 110 -28.13 -2.47 -5.51
CA TYR A 110 -27.09 -3.01 -6.36
C TYR A 110 -27.56 -3.21 -7.81
N ASP A 111 -28.74 -3.82 -8.01
CA ASP A 111 -29.31 -4.08 -9.32
C ASP A 111 -29.82 -2.79 -10.01
N ASP A 112 -30.39 -1.85 -9.24
CA ASP A 112 -30.86 -0.55 -9.74
C ASP A 112 -29.71 0.34 -10.22
N ALA A 113 -28.48 0.13 -9.74
CA ALA A 113 -27.28 0.82 -10.21
C ALA A 113 -26.77 0.33 -11.57
N LYS A 114 -27.49 -0.59 -12.22
CA LYS A 114 -27.14 -1.12 -13.54
C LYS A 114 -27.65 -0.22 -14.66
N ILE A 115 -26.73 0.27 -15.47
CA ILE A 115 -27.01 1.06 -16.67
C ILE A 115 -26.56 0.25 -17.89
N GLY A 116 -27.54 -0.37 -18.57
CA GLY A 116 -27.26 -1.30 -19.67
C GLY A 116 -26.56 -2.57 -19.17
N GLY A 117 -25.36 -2.86 -19.69
CA GLY A 117 -24.53 -4.00 -19.27
C GLY A 117 -23.57 -3.70 -18.12
N PHE A 118 -23.55 -2.46 -17.62
CA PHE A 118 -22.57 -1.96 -16.67
C PHE A 118 -23.22 -1.69 -15.31
N ASN A 119 -22.59 -2.14 -14.23
CA ASN A 119 -23.02 -1.79 -12.87
C ASN A 119 -22.10 -0.70 -12.31
N VAL A 120 -22.69 0.44 -11.93
CA VAL A 120 -21.93 1.58 -11.38
C VAL A 120 -21.28 1.22 -10.05
N ILE A 121 -21.96 0.42 -9.20
CA ILE A 121 -21.41 -0.03 -7.92
C ILE A 121 -20.16 -0.88 -8.16
N ASP A 122 -20.20 -1.84 -9.10
CA ASP A 122 -19.01 -2.65 -9.44
C ASP A 122 -17.82 -1.78 -9.83
N ALA A 123 -18.05 -0.75 -10.64
CA ALA A 123 -16.97 0.11 -11.10
C ALA A 123 -16.35 0.93 -9.96
N ILE A 124 -17.17 1.53 -9.10
CA ILE A 124 -16.65 2.37 -8.01
C ILE A 124 -16.06 1.54 -6.87
N THR A 125 -16.54 0.31 -6.64
CA THR A 125 -16.03 -0.55 -5.56
C THR A 125 -14.91 -1.49 -6.00
N SER A 126 -14.59 -1.52 -7.30
CA SER A 126 -13.43 -2.23 -7.82
C SER A 126 -12.13 -1.70 -7.21
N GLY A 127 -11.19 -2.59 -6.89
CA GLY A 127 -9.92 -2.19 -6.29
C GLY A 127 -9.07 -3.39 -5.87
N PHE A 128 -9.43 -4.01 -4.75
CA PHE A 128 -8.74 -5.17 -4.21
C PHE A 128 -9.57 -6.44 -4.41
N GLU A 129 -8.86 -7.56 -4.60
CA GLU A 129 -9.46 -8.89 -4.77
C GLU A 129 -9.64 -9.60 -3.42
N GLU A 130 -9.50 -8.88 -2.32
CA GLU A 130 -9.65 -9.37 -0.97
C GLU A 130 -10.40 -8.31 -0.16
N PRO A 131 -10.98 -8.68 1.00
CA PRO A 131 -11.58 -7.70 1.90
C PRO A 131 -10.60 -7.11 2.92
N TYR A 132 -9.53 -7.83 3.22
CA TYR A 132 -8.48 -7.45 4.16
C TYR A 132 -7.23 -8.32 3.94
N ALA A 133 -6.11 -7.89 4.50
CA ALA A 133 -4.87 -8.65 4.53
C ALA A 133 -4.13 -8.43 5.85
N PHE A 134 -3.35 -9.44 6.24
CA PHE A 134 -2.27 -9.28 7.21
C PHE A 134 -0.94 -9.41 6.51
N SER A 135 -0.06 -8.46 6.74
CA SER A 135 1.18 -8.35 5.99
C SER A 135 2.38 -8.30 6.92
N ILE A 136 3.46 -8.96 6.51
CA ILE A 136 4.78 -8.88 7.14
C ILE A 136 5.75 -8.40 6.07
N PHE A 137 6.27 -7.20 6.23
CA PHE A 137 7.36 -6.69 5.41
C PHE A 137 8.67 -6.78 6.18
N ALA A 138 9.73 -7.25 5.54
CA ALA A 138 11.09 -7.22 6.08
C ALA A 138 12.04 -6.67 5.01
N GLY A 139 12.72 -5.56 5.32
CA GLY A 139 13.51 -4.88 4.31
C GLY A 139 14.40 -3.77 4.82
N ASN A 140 14.87 -2.99 3.85
CA ASN A 140 15.74 -1.84 4.05
C ASN A 140 15.09 -0.60 3.46
N VAL A 141 15.27 0.50 4.19
CA VAL A 141 14.84 1.83 3.77
C VAL A 141 16.06 2.72 3.63
N VAL A 142 16.03 3.59 2.62
CA VAL A 142 16.96 4.70 2.44
C VAL A 142 16.14 5.98 2.36
N GLN A 143 16.67 7.07 2.88
CA GLN A 143 16.06 8.39 2.74
C GLN A 143 16.85 9.19 1.71
N PHE A 144 16.17 9.81 0.74
CA PHE A 144 16.82 10.68 -0.22
C PHE A 144 16.92 12.10 0.33
N LYS A 145 18.09 12.71 0.14
CA LYS A 145 18.32 14.14 0.43
C LYS A 145 19.04 14.81 -0.73
N ARG A 146 18.81 16.11 -0.88
CA ARG A 146 19.55 16.98 -1.79
C ARG A 146 19.97 18.24 -1.02
N LYS A 147 21.22 18.66 -1.21
CA LYS A 147 21.77 19.84 -0.56
C LYS A 147 20.91 21.07 -0.90
N GLY A 148 20.54 21.84 0.10
CA GLY A 148 19.75 23.06 -0.06
C GLY A 148 18.24 22.85 -0.10
N GLU A 149 17.75 21.61 0.04
CA GLU A 149 16.32 21.32 0.09
C GLU A 149 15.83 20.82 1.45
N PRO A 150 14.60 21.19 1.84
CA PRO A 150 13.99 20.68 3.05
C PRO A 150 13.68 19.18 2.93
N TYR A 151 13.56 18.53 4.08
CA TYR A 151 13.03 17.17 4.15
C TYR A 151 11.62 17.12 3.53
N ARG A 152 11.34 16.06 2.75
CA ARG A 152 10.02 15.81 2.17
C ARG A 152 9.56 14.41 2.58
N ALA A 153 8.35 14.34 3.11
CA ALA A 153 7.70 13.07 3.42
C ALA A 153 7.56 12.22 2.15
N GLY A 154 7.73 10.91 2.30
CA GLY A 154 7.71 9.97 1.17
C GLY A 154 8.99 9.95 0.33
N ASN A 155 10.00 10.78 0.60
CA ASN A 155 11.26 10.82 -0.15
C ASN A 155 12.20 9.64 0.22
N ASN A 156 11.72 8.41 0.06
CA ASN A 156 12.36 7.19 0.54
C ASN A 156 12.46 6.12 -0.56
N GLY A 157 13.45 5.25 -0.45
CA GLY A 157 13.58 4.03 -1.24
C GLY A 157 13.52 2.79 -0.35
N TYR A 158 12.87 1.75 -0.83
CA TYR A 158 12.55 0.51 -0.13
C TYR A 158 13.01 -0.67 -0.96
N MET A 159 13.61 -1.66 -0.29
CA MET A 159 13.84 -2.98 -0.85
C MET A 159 13.60 -4.03 0.22
N GLY A 160 12.77 -5.02 -0.07
CA GLY A 160 12.47 -6.06 0.92
C GLY A 160 11.58 -7.17 0.40
N PHE A 161 11.23 -8.04 1.33
CA PHE A 161 10.34 -9.17 1.17
C PHE A 161 9.03 -8.88 1.90
N LEU A 162 7.93 -9.25 1.27
CA LEU A 162 6.59 -9.09 1.80
C LEU A 162 5.92 -10.47 1.82
N PHE A 163 5.27 -10.77 2.93
CA PHE A 163 4.41 -11.94 3.06
C PHE A 163 3.02 -11.47 3.47
N ASN A 164 2.02 -11.74 2.64
CA ASN A 164 0.62 -11.38 2.93
C ASN A 164 -0.21 -12.64 3.09
N PHE A 165 -1.27 -12.58 3.89
CA PHE A 165 -2.23 -13.67 4.00
C PHE A 165 -3.62 -13.16 4.35
N GLY A 166 -4.62 -13.95 3.95
CA GLY A 166 -6.03 -13.71 4.22
C GLY A 166 -6.84 -14.98 3.99
N ASN A 167 -8.16 -14.88 4.14
CA ASN A 167 -9.07 -16.02 4.06
C ASN A 167 -10.33 -15.77 3.22
N TYR A 168 -10.35 -14.67 2.46
CA TYR A 168 -11.40 -14.34 1.51
C TYR A 168 -10.82 -13.73 0.25
N HIS A 169 -11.50 -14.00 -0.85
CA HIS A 169 -11.30 -13.41 -2.16
C HIS A 169 -12.59 -12.70 -2.60
N ILE A 170 -12.48 -11.60 -3.32
CA ILE A 170 -13.60 -10.85 -3.88
C ILE A 170 -13.54 -10.98 -5.40
N LYS A 171 -14.63 -11.47 -5.99
CA LYS A 171 -14.80 -11.50 -7.44
C LYS A 171 -16.21 -11.04 -7.78
N ASP A 172 -16.33 -10.06 -8.67
CA ASP A 172 -17.61 -9.47 -9.07
C ASP A 172 -18.48 -9.07 -7.86
N ASN A 173 -17.84 -8.46 -6.85
CA ASN A 173 -18.45 -8.12 -5.56
C ASN A 173 -19.05 -9.32 -4.79
N ASP A 174 -18.67 -10.57 -5.08
CA ASP A 174 -18.99 -11.72 -4.23
C ASP A 174 -17.81 -12.09 -3.33
N PHE A 175 -18.08 -12.29 -2.04
CA PHE A 175 -17.10 -12.80 -1.08
C PHE A 175 -17.01 -14.33 -1.18
N ILE A 176 -15.85 -14.81 -1.63
CA ILE A 176 -15.54 -16.22 -1.77
C ILE A 176 -14.58 -16.61 -0.65
N TYR A 177 -14.92 -17.62 0.14
CA TYR A 177 -14.00 -18.12 1.16
C TYR A 177 -12.80 -18.79 0.50
N ASP A 178 -11.61 -18.33 0.85
CA ASP A 178 -10.36 -18.82 0.28
C ASP A 178 -9.17 -18.42 1.14
N LYS A 179 -8.48 -19.42 1.71
CA LYS A 179 -7.23 -19.20 2.43
C LYS A 179 -6.10 -19.01 1.43
N TRP A 180 -5.65 -17.76 1.30
CA TRP A 180 -4.58 -17.41 0.40
C TRP A 180 -3.35 -16.91 1.15
N ARG A 181 -2.19 -17.03 0.50
CA ARG A 181 -0.92 -16.49 0.94
C ARG A 181 -0.17 -15.91 -0.24
N GLU A 182 0.52 -14.82 -0.04
CA GLU A 182 1.31 -14.15 -1.06
C GLU A 182 2.74 -13.93 -0.56
N ILE A 183 3.70 -14.11 -1.45
CA ILE A 183 5.08 -13.69 -1.26
C ILE A 183 5.45 -12.69 -2.36
N GLU A 184 6.09 -11.59 -1.98
CA GLU A 184 6.54 -10.56 -2.92
C GLU A 184 7.95 -10.07 -2.56
N VAL A 185 8.78 -9.88 -3.58
CA VAL A 185 10.01 -9.08 -3.52
C VAL A 185 9.70 -7.73 -4.14
N LYS A 186 9.88 -6.65 -3.38
CA LYS A 186 9.56 -5.28 -3.80
C LYS A 186 10.77 -4.38 -3.71
N LEU A 187 11.05 -3.70 -4.82
CA LEU A 187 11.96 -2.57 -4.93
C LEU A 187 11.10 -1.35 -5.31
N LYS A 188 10.81 -0.46 -4.36
CA LYS A 188 10.00 0.76 -4.58
C LYS A 188 10.76 2.00 -4.11
N GLY A 189 10.57 3.15 -4.75
CA GLY A 189 11.03 4.40 -4.17
C GLY A 189 10.46 5.62 -4.85
N ASP A 190 10.36 6.67 -4.04
CA ASP A 190 9.83 7.97 -4.42
C ASP A 190 10.94 8.99 -4.12
N ARG A 191 11.44 9.64 -5.17
CA ARG A 191 12.46 10.68 -5.12
C ARG A 191 11.80 12.01 -5.48
N ILE A 192 11.58 12.84 -4.47
CA ILE A 192 10.79 14.07 -4.55
C ILE A 192 11.66 15.25 -4.15
N PHE A 193 11.87 16.17 -5.08
CA PHE A 193 12.60 17.42 -4.97
C PHE A 193 11.78 18.58 -5.54
N SER A 194 12.27 19.81 -5.39
CA SER A 194 11.64 21.03 -5.92
C SER A 194 11.43 21.01 -7.43
N ASP A 195 12.34 20.39 -8.18
CA ASP A 195 12.39 20.34 -9.64
C ASP A 195 12.07 18.95 -10.21
N LEU A 196 11.88 17.93 -9.37
CA LEU A 196 11.74 16.55 -9.82
C LEU A 196 10.85 15.73 -8.89
N LYS A 197 9.96 14.94 -9.47
CA LYS A 197 9.28 13.83 -8.83
C LYS A 197 9.47 12.55 -9.65
N LEU A 198 10.26 11.63 -9.12
CA LEU A 198 10.55 10.33 -9.72
C LEU A 198 10.02 9.22 -8.81
N LEU A 199 9.06 8.43 -9.31
CA LEU A 199 8.51 7.27 -8.62
C LEU A 199 8.88 6.01 -9.40
N TRP A 200 9.22 4.95 -8.69
CA TRP A 200 9.46 3.63 -9.28
C TRP A 200 9.00 2.53 -8.34
N SER A 201 8.51 1.43 -8.91
CA SER A 201 8.07 0.24 -8.18
C SER A 201 8.25 -0.98 -9.07
N PHE A 202 9.16 -1.87 -8.68
CA PHE A 202 9.43 -3.14 -9.31
C PHE A 202 9.07 -4.25 -8.32
N ARG A 203 8.21 -5.17 -8.75
CA ARG A 203 7.69 -6.23 -7.88
C ARG A 203 7.72 -7.55 -8.62
N LEU A 204 8.12 -8.59 -7.91
CA LEU A 204 7.99 -9.98 -8.33
C LEU A 204 7.28 -10.70 -7.19
N GLY A 205 6.15 -11.34 -7.48
CA GLY A 205 5.40 -12.03 -6.44
C GLY A 205 4.67 -13.25 -6.95
N ALA A 206 4.23 -14.06 -6.00
CA ALA A 206 3.41 -15.23 -6.22
C ALA A 206 2.35 -15.32 -5.14
N LYS A 207 1.12 -15.61 -5.55
CA LYS A 207 -0.04 -15.77 -4.67
C LYS A 207 -0.63 -17.14 -4.86
N PHE A 208 -0.86 -17.82 -3.73
CA PHE A 208 -1.32 -19.19 -3.68
C PHE A 208 -2.67 -19.25 -2.97
N HIS A 209 -3.61 -19.97 -3.57
CA HIS A 209 -4.99 -20.08 -3.12
C HIS A 209 -5.28 -21.51 -2.65
N HIS A 210 -6.20 -21.65 -1.70
CA HIS A 210 -6.65 -22.97 -1.24
C HIS A 210 -7.93 -23.42 -1.97
N ASN A 211 -8.74 -22.45 -2.40
CA ASN A 211 -9.95 -22.70 -3.16
C ASN A 211 -9.60 -23.16 -4.60
N PRO A 212 -10.05 -24.35 -5.05
CA PRO A 212 -9.70 -24.89 -6.37
C PRO A 212 -10.32 -24.12 -7.54
N GLU A 213 -11.29 -23.25 -7.29
CA GLU A 213 -11.91 -22.39 -8.31
C GLU A 213 -11.15 -21.08 -8.52
N ILE A 214 -10.13 -20.80 -7.69
CA ILE A 214 -9.29 -19.61 -7.78
C ILE A 214 -7.87 -20.05 -8.16
N THR A 215 -7.36 -19.46 -9.24
CA THR A 215 -6.07 -19.85 -9.82
C THR A 215 -4.92 -19.18 -9.08
N ASP A 216 -3.89 -19.97 -8.73
CA ASP A 216 -2.60 -19.46 -8.30
C ASP A 216 -2.00 -18.50 -9.34
N SER A 217 -1.31 -17.45 -8.87
CA SER A 217 -0.74 -16.45 -9.76
C SER A 217 0.73 -16.18 -9.47
N VAL A 218 1.47 -15.85 -10.54
CA VAL A 218 2.83 -15.31 -10.48
C VAL A 218 2.83 -14.04 -11.31
N TYR A 219 3.39 -12.96 -10.77
CA TYR A 219 3.35 -11.66 -11.43
C TYR A 219 4.68 -10.93 -11.39
N VAL A 220 4.90 -10.11 -12.41
CA VAL A 220 5.95 -9.11 -12.48
C VAL A 220 5.30 -7.76 -12.72
N SER A 221 5.60 -6.77 -11.88
CA SER A 221 5.07 -5.42 -12.00
C SER A 221 6.23 -4.43 -12.13
N LEU A 222 6.21 -3.64 -13.19
CA LEU A 222 7.19 -2.57 -13.43
C LEU A 222 6.43 -1.25 -13.57
N ARG A 223 6.68 -0.31 -12.66
CA ARG A 223 6.14 1.05 -12.72
C ARG A 223 7.29 2.04 -12.59
N ARG A 224 7.31 3.03 -13.47
CA ARG A 224 8.21 4.19 -13.38
C ARG A 224 7.48 5.43 -13.86
N SER A 225 7.55 6.51 -13.10
CA SER A 225 6.95 7.80 -13.42
C SER A 225 7.94 8.90 -13.09
N ARG A 226 8.15 9.82 -14.04
CA ARG A 226 9.04 10.96 -13.87
C ARG A 226 8.28 12.22 -14.27
N LEU A 227 8.26 13.19 -13.36
CA LEU A 227 7.71 14.51 -13.57
C LEU A 227 8.78 15.54 -13.22
N ASP A 228 9.21 16.31 -14.21
CA ASP A 228 10.15 17.40 -14.04
C ASP A 228 9.35 18.71 -13.87
N TYR A 229 9.72 19.54 -12.89
CA TYR A 229 9.11 20.85 -12.66
C TYR A 229 10.03 21.96 -13.16
N ALA A 230 9.46 23.11 -13.51
CA ALA A 230 10.25 24.31 -13.76
C ALA A 230 10.91 24.75 -12.43
N ALA A 231 12.23 24.93 -12.43
CA ALA A 231 12.92 25.51 -11.30
C ALA A 231 12.39 26.92 -11.04
N SER A 232 12.14 27.28 -9.77
CA SER A 232 11.84 28.66 -9.41
C SER A 232 13.02 29.54 -9.81
N ALA A 233 12.75 30.65 -10.48
CA ALA A 233 13.79 31.63 -10.88
C ALA A 233 14.52 32.26 -9.68
N SER A 234 14.05 32.03 -8.44
CA SER A 234 14.72 32.43 -7.20
C SER A 234 15.93 31.57 -6.83
N ASP A 235 16.12 30.42 -7.48
CA ASP A 235 17.10 29.40 -7.08
C ASP A 235 18.26 29.27 -8.10
N ILE A 236 18.38 30.21 -9.04
CA ILE A 236 19.47 30.32 -10.03
C ILE A 236 20.41 31.47 -9.65
#